data_AF-C6KGY4-F1
#
_entry.id   AF-C6KGY4-F1
#
_cell.length_a   1.000
_cell.length_b   1.000
_cell.length_c   1.000
_cell.angle_alpha   90.00
_cell.angle_beta   90.00
_cell.angle_gamma   90.00
#
_symmetry.space_group_name_H-M   'P 1'
#
loop_
_entity.id
_entity.type
_entity.pdbx_description
1 polymer ?
#
loop_
_entity_poly.entity_id
_entity_poly.type
_entity_poly.pdbx_seq_one_letter_code
_entity_poly.pdbx_strand_id
1 'polypeptide(L)'
;TDALYHEVAEIIRCVLAKEKSVRNAVYGSEYKNKKALLRLSCESLKFRPVFDEILQDKELKKMKNDPNIGGSVDLLYVLMYETLVGSGLNRCSQELKSVISRRIQRIKEVEKELESDGRGIKSIKEAEEAQKRIQIPRYARINTLKWTAEEAMKTLEEEEWKLQGAASAENFAEVVGKMKDDEIYIDPHVENLLIFAPNI
;
A
#
# COMPACT_ATOMS: atom_id res chain seq x y z
N THR A 1 -10.73 5.26 -24.18
CA THR A 1 -10.93 4.35 -23.03
C THR A 1 -9.62 3.72 -22.60
N ASP A 2 -8.80 3.25 -23.54
CA ASP A 2 -7.51 2.59 -23.23
C ASP A 2 -6.40 3.54 -22.78
N ALA A 3 -6.56 4.84 -23.02
CA ALA A 3 -5.58 5.86 -22.64
C ALA A 3 -5.14 5.77 -21.17
N LEU A 4 -6.06 5.39 -20.25
CA LEU A 4 -5.69 5.17 -18.85
C LEU A 4 -4.65 4.04 -18.69
N TYR A 5 -4.87 2.93 -19.37
CA TYR A 5 -4.04 1.73 -19.23
C TYR A 5 -2.66 1.92 -19.85
N HIS A 6 -2.61 2.55 -21.02
CA HIS A 6 -1.33 2.90 -21.65
C HIS A 6 -0.55 3.92 -20.82
N GLU A 7 -1.23 4.92 -20.24
CA GLU A 7 -0.57 5.90 -19.38
C GLU A 7 -0.01 5.27 -18.10
N VAL A 8 -0.77 4.35 -17.47
CA VAL A 8 -0.26 3.60 -16.32
C VAL A 8 0.91 2.71 -16.71
N ALA A 9 0.84 2.02 -17.85
CA ALA A 9 1.94 1.19 -18.34
C ALA A 9 3.21 2.02 -18.54
N GLU A 10 3.10 3.23 -19.08
CA GLU A 10 4.23 4.13 -19.25
C GLU A 10 4.80 4.63 -17.92
N ILE A 11 3.94 4.92 -16.94
CA ILE A 11 4.37 5.27 -15.57
C ILE A 11 5.11 4.10 -14.92
N ILE A 12 4.58 2.88 -15.04
CA ILE A 12 5.22 1.67 -14.51
C ILE A 12 6.59 1.50 -15.17
N ARG A 13 6.68 1.63 -16.50
CA ARG A 13 7.95 1.57 -17.24
C ARG A 13 8.99 2.56 -16.68
N CYS A 14 8.61 3.83 -16.52
CA CYS A 14 9.49 4.88 -15.98
C CYS A 14 9.97 4.56 -14.55
N VAL A 15 9.07 4.05 -13.71
CA VAL A 15 9.37 3.70 -12.32
C VAL A 15 10.29 2.49 -12.25
N LEU A 16 10.04 1.47 -13.06
CA LEU A 16 10.88 0.26 -13.12
C LEU A 16 12.27 0.56 -13.70
N ALA A 17 12.36 1.49 -14.65
CA ALA A 17 13.61 2.02 -15.17
C ALA A 17 14.35 2.95 -14.18
N LYS A 18 13.76 3.22 -13.00
CA LYS A 18 14.28 4.15 -11.99
C LYS A 18 14.48 5.58 -12.49
N GLU A 19 13.75 5.98 -13.53
CA GLU A 19 13.81 7.34 -14.09
C GLU A 19 13.11 8.36 -13.18
N LYS A 20 11.97 7.95 -12.60
CA LYS A 20 11.11 8.82 -11.76
C LYS A 20 10.46 8.02 -10.64
N SER A 21 10.13 8.69 -9.53
CA SER A 21 9.23 8.13 -8.53
C SER A 21 7.80 8.03 -9.08
N VAL A 22 7.00 7.09 -8.55
CA VAL A 22 5.58 6.92 -8.96
C VAL A 22 4.82 8.25 -8.86
N ARG A 23 5.04 9.00 -7.78
CA ARG A 23 4.40 10.30 -7.54
C ARG A 23 4.77 11.29 -8.66
N ASN A 24 6.06 11.47 -8.94
CA ASN A 24 6.51 12.43 -9.95
C ASN A 24 6.05 12.04 -11.36
N ALA A 25 6.06 10.75 -11.68
CA ALA A 25 5.56 10.25 -12.97
C ALA A 25 4.06 10.52 -13.15
N VAL A 26 3.24 10.26 -12.12
CA VAL A 26 1.79 10.52 -12.16
C VAL A 26 1.46 12.00 -12.31
N TYR A 27 2.10 12.86 -11.52
CA TYR A 27 1.82 14.30 -11.57
C TYR A 27 2.42 14.98 -12.80
N GLY A 28 3.45 14.39 -13.42
CA GLY A 28 4.02 14.86 -14.69
C GLY A 28 3.25 14.41 -15.94
N SER A 29 2.36 13.42 -15.83
CA SER A 29 1.48 12.99 -16.93
C SER A 29 0.50 14.10 -17.34
N GLU A 30 -0.06 14.06 -18.54
CA GLU A 30 -1.16 14.95 -18.96
C GLU A 30 -2.56 14.37 -18.63
N TYR A 31 -2.62 13.12 -18.16
CA TYR A 31 -3.89 12.44 -17.90
C TYR A 31 -4.67 13.11 -16.76
N LYS A 32 -5.93 13.47 -17.02
CA LYS A 32 -6.77 14.29 -16.12
C LYS A 32 -6.99 13.67 -14.75
N ASN A 33 -7.32 12.38 -14.67
CA ASN A 33 -7.66 11.73 -13.41
C ASN A 33 -6.42 11.17 -12.70
N LYS A 34 -5.70 12.04 -12.01
CA LYS A 34 -4.49 11.70 -11.24
C LYS A 34 -4.73 10.67 -10.15
N LYS A 35 -5.90 10.70 -9.50
CA LYS A 35 -6.25 9.76 -8.43
C LYS A 35 -6.36 8.32 -8.95
N ALA A 36 -7.04 8.14 -10.08
CA ALA A 36 -7.15 6.84 -10.74
C ALA A 36 -5.78 6.34 -11.21
N LEU A 37 -4.99 7.23 -11.81
CA LEU A 37 -3.65 6.93 -12.32
C LEU A 37 -2.71 6.49 -11.20
N LEU A 38 -2.67 7.24 -10.09
CA LEU A 38 -1.86 6.91 -8.91
C LEU A 38 -2.27 5.57 -8.31
N ARG A 39 -3.57 5.37 -8.08
CA ARG A 39 -4.09 4.12 -7.51
C ARG A 39 -3.69 2.94 -8.38
N LEU A 40 -4.01 2.98 -9.67
CA LEU A 40 -3.78 1.85 -10.57
C LEU A 40 -2.28 1.56 -10.75
N SER A 41 -1.43 2.59 -10.79
CA SER A 41 0.04 2.41 -10.85
C SER A 41 0.59 1.74 -9.59
N CYS A 42 0.22 2.25 -8.41
CA CYS A 42 0.69 1.69 -7.13
C CYS A 42 0.24 0.24 -6.94
N GLU A 43 -1.04 -0.05 -7.20
CA GLU A 43 -1.57 -1.39 -7.03
C GLU A 43 -0.97 -2.39 -8.04
N SER A 44 -0.79 -1.98 -9.30
CA SER A 44 -0.15 -2.85 -10.31
C SER A 44 1.31 -3.17 -9.95
N LEU A 45 2.06 -2.18 -9.43
CA LEU A 45 3.43 -2.39 -8.96
C LEU A 45 3.51 -3.29 -7.72
N LYS A 46 2.52 -3.21 -6.83
CA LYS A 46 2.47 -4.00 -5.60
C LYS A 46 2.34 -5.50 -5.87
N PHE A 47 1.48 -5.89 -6.81
CA PHE A 47 1.27 -7.30 -7.18
C PHE A 47 2.22 -7.80 -8.28
N ARG A 48 3.14 -6.94 -8.74
CA ARG A 48 4.13 -7.28 -9.77
C ARG A 48 4.88 -8.58 -9.50
N PRO A 49 5.37 -8.91 -8.27
CA PRO A 49 6.09 -10.17 -8.05
C PRO A 49 5.29 -11.40 -8.48
N VAL A 50 3.98 -11.41 -8.19
CA VAL A 50 3.08 -12.49 -8.60
C VAL A 50 2.91 -12.51 -10.12
N PHE A 51 2.77 -11.34 -10.75
CA PHE A 51 2.62 -11.26 -12.20
C PHE A 51 3.91 -11.68 -12.95
N ASP A 52 5.08 -11.34 -12.41
CA ASP A 52 6.37 -11.78 -12.91
C ASP A 52 6.45 -13.31 -12.92
N GLU A 53 6.02 -13.98 -11.83
CA GLU A 53 5.95 -15.44 -11.75
C GLU A 53 4.93 -16.04 -12.73
N ILE A 54 3.73 -15.47 -12.82
CA ILE A 54 2.72 -15.93 -13.79
C ILE A 54 3.25 -15.83 -15.23
N LEU A 55 4.01 -14.78 -15.57
CA LEU A 55 4.59 -14.60 -16.90
C LEU A 55 5.83 -15.49 -17.17
N GLN A 56 6.27 -16.31 -16.22
CA GLN A 56 7.27 -17.37 -16.46
C GLN A 56 6.65 -18.60 -17.14
N ASP A 57 5.33 -18.79 -17.03
CA ASP A 57 4.63 -19.88 -17.69
C ASP A 57 4.80 -19.79 -19.23
N LYS A 58 5.08 -20.93 -19.87
CA LYS A 58 5.41 -21.02 -21.30
C LYS A 58 4.28 -20.52 -22.20
N GLU A 59 3.04 -20.74 -21.79
CA GLU A 59 1.87 -20.29 -22.54
C GLU A 59 1.65 -18.80 -22.33
N LEU A 60 1.71 -18.34 -21.07
CA LEU A 60 1.42 -16.95 -20.71
C LEU A 60 2.49 -15.97 -21.19
N LYS A 61 3.76 -16.40 -21.28
CA LYS A 61 4.85 -15.60 -21.85
C LYS A 61 4.58 -15.17 -23.29
N LYS A 62 3.80 -15.93 -24.06
CA LYS A 62 3.43 -15.60 -25.44
C LYS A 62 2.54 -14.36 -25.54
N MET A 63 1.87 -13.94 -24.46
CA MET A 63 1.06 -12.72 -24.43
C MET A 63 1.88 -11.47 -24.69
N LYS A 64 3.18 -11.49 -24.36
CA LYS A 64 4.11 -10.38 -24.64
C LYS A 64 4.23 -10.09 -26.14
N ASN A 65 3.99 -11.08 -26.98
CA ASN A 65 4.10 -10.96 -28.44
C ASN A 65 2.75 -10.65 -29.11
N ASP A 66 1.67 -10.46 -28.34
CA ASP A 66 0.36 -10.16 -28.92
C ASP A 66 0.38 -8.74 -29.55
N PRO A 67 -0.10 -8.57 -30.80
CA PRO A 67 -0.08 -7.28 -31.48
C PRO A 67 -0.79 -6.16 -30.69
N ASN A 68 -1.83 -6.50 -29.93
CA ASN A 68 -2.61 -5.52 -29.17
C ASN A 68 -1.85 -4.97 -27.95
N ILE A 69 -0.82 -5.68 -27.49
CA ILE A 69 0.04 -5.27 -26.37
C ILE A 69 1.25 -4.49 -26.87
N GLY A 70 1.64 -4.66 -28.14
CA GLY A 70 2.77 -3.97 -28.74
C GLY A 70 4.11 -4.26 -28.05
N GLY A 71 4.25 -5.40 -27.37
CA GLY A 71 5.46 -5.74 -26.61
C GLY A 71 5.57 -5.14 -25.21
N SER A 72 4.59 -4.32 -24.77
CA SER A 72 4.62 -3.70 -23.44
C SER A 72 4.26 -4.71 -22.35
N VAL A 73 5.27 -5.16 -21.60
CA VAL A 73 5.05 -6.03 -20.41
C VAL A 73 4.33 -5.26 -19.30
N ASP A 74 4.59 -3.97 -19.18
CA ASP A 74 3.97 -3.11 -18.17
C ASP A 74 2.45 -3.03 -18.36
N LEU A 75 1.98 -3.01 -19.61
CA LEU A 75 0.56 -3.06 -19.93
C LEU A 75 -0.08 -4.38 -19.47
N LEU A 76 0.62 -5.51 -19.61
CA LEU A 76 0.14 -6.80 -19.10
C LEU A 76 -0.03 -6.77 -17.57
N TYR A 77 0.88 -6.14 -16.82
CA TYR A 77 0.72 -6.01 -15.37
C TYR A 77 -0.58 -5.29 -14.99
N VAL A 78 -0.90 -4.20 -15.69
CA VAL A 78 -2.14 -3.45 -15.42
C VAL A 78 -3.37 -4.30 -15.73
N LEU A 79 -3.37 -5.03 -16.86
CA LEU A 79 -4.48 -5.89 -17.26
C LEU A 79 -4.65 -7.08 -16.31
N MET A 80 -3.55 -7.69 -15.86
CA MET A 80 -3.56 -8.77 -14.87
C MET A 80 -4.07 -8.29 -13.52
N TYR A 81 -3.65 -7.10 -13.08
CA TYR A 81 -4.16 -6.49 -11.86
C TYR A 81 -5.68 -6.29 -11.93
N GLU A 82 -6.21 -5.63 -12.96
CA GLU A 82 -7.65 -5.40 -13.08
C GLU A 82 -8.45 -6.72 -13.14
N THR A 83 -7.84 -7.79 -13.66
CA THR A 83 -8.49 -9.09 -13.82
C THR A 83 -8.48 -9.93 -12.56
N LEU A 84 -7.36 -9.97 -11.84
CA LEU A 84 -7.15 -10.86 -10.69
C LEU A 84 -7.49 -10.20 -9.35
N VAL A 85 -7.32 -8.88 -9.25
CA VAL A 85 -7.48 -8.13 -8.00
C VAL A 85 -8.53 -7.02 -8.12
N GLY A 86 -8.53 -6.32 -9.25
CA GLY A 86 -9.31 -5.11 -9.48
C GLY A 86 -10.78 -5.36 -9.79
N SER A 87 -11.38 -4.40 -10.48
CA SER A 87 -12.83 -4.36 -10.76
C SER A 87 -13.23 -5.03 -12.07
N GLY A 88 -12.27 -5.67 -12.75
CA GLY A 88 -12.43 -6.23 -14.08
C GLY A 88 -12.16 -5.22 -15.20
N LEU A 89 -11.97 -5.75 -16.41
CA LEU A 89 -11.60 -5.01 -17.62
C LEU A 89 -12.78 -4.26 -18.27
N ASN A 90 -13.64 -3.62 -17.47
CA ASN A 90 -14.86 -2.96 -17.95
C ASN A 90 -14.58 -1.67 -18.74
N ARG A 91 -13.42 -1.06 -18.53
CA ARG A 91 -13.00 0.20 -19.18
C ARG A 91 -12.00 -0.02 -20.32
N CYS A 92 -11.57 -1.26 -20.56
CA CYS A 92 -10.70 -1.64 -21.66
C CYS A 92 -11.50 -1.87 -22.93
N SER A 93 -10.88 -1.61 -24.08
CA SER A 93 -11.34 -2.11 -25.37
C SER A 93 -11.42 -3.63 -25.40
N GLN A 94 -12.25 -4.15 -26.31
CA GLN A 94 -12.38 -5.60 -26.52
C GLN A 94 -11.06 -6.23 -26.98
N GLU A 95 -10.21 -5.49 -27.69
CA GLU A 95 -8.91 -5.94 -28.18
C GLU A 95 -7.97 -6.28 -27.01
N LEU A 96 -7.72 -5.31 -26.11
CA LEU A 96 -6.92 -5.52 -24.91
C LEU A 96 -7.53 -6.58 -23.99
N LYS A 97 -8.86 -6.57 -23.83
CA LYS A 97 -9.58 -7.55 -23.04
C LYS A 97 -9.43 -8.97 -23.59
N SER A 98 -9.35 -9.12 -24.92
CA SER A 98 -9.22 -10.42 -25.57
C SER A 98 -7.89 -11.10 -25.25
N VAL A 99 -6.81 -10.32 -25.06
CA VAL A 99 -5.48 -10.86 -24.75
C VAL A 99 -5.50 -11.67 -23.46
N ILE A 100 -6.10 -11.11 -22.41
CA ILE A 100 -6.26 -11.79 -21.11
C ILE A 100 -7.36 -12.85 -21.18
N SER A 101 -8.52 -12.52 -21.77
CA SER A 101 -9.69 -13.43 -21.80
C SER A 101 -9.38 -14.76 -22.49
N ARG A 102 -8.53 -14.78 -23.52
CA ARG A 102 -8.12 -16.00 -24.22
C ARG A 102 -7.37 -17.00 -23.33
N ARG A 103 -6.69 -16.51 -22.29
CA ARG A 103 -5.82 -17.31 -21.41
C ARG A 103 -6.20 -17.21 -19.94
N ILE A 104 -7.40 -16.69 -19.65
CA ILE A 104 -7.85 -16.41 -18.29
C ILE A 104 -7.84 -17.64 -17.40
N GLN A 105 -8.21 -18.80 -17.96
CA GLN A 105 -8.24 -20.06 -17.23
C GLN A 105 -6.84 -20.43 -16.75
N ARG A 106 -5.85 -20.38 -17.65
CA ARG A 106 -4.45 -20.66 -17.35
C ARG A 106 -3.85 -19.66 -16.36
N ILE A 107 -4.17 -18.37 -16.50
CA ILE A 107 -3.72 -17.33 -15.55
C ILE A 107 -4.21 -17.67 -14.13
N LYS A 108 -5.49 -18.06 -13.99
CA LYS A 108 -6.07 -18.43 -12.68
C LYS A 108 -5.50 -19.73 -12.13
N GLU A 109 -5.19 -20.70 -12.98
CA GLU A 109 -4.54 -21.95 -12.56
C GLU A 109 -3.15 -21.68 -11.97
N VAL A 110 -2.31 -20.93 -12.69
CA VAL A 110 -0.97 -20.58 -12.20
C VAL A 110 -1.05 -19.72 -10.93
N GLU A 111 -1.98 -18.77 -10.86
CA GLU A 111 -2.17 -17.97 -9.65
C GLU A 111 -2.58 -18.83 -8.44
N LYS A 112 -3.44 -19.85 -8.64
CA LYS A 112 -3.83 -20.80 -7.60
C LYS A 112 -2.69 -21.72 -7.15
N GLU A 113 -1.83 -22.13 -8.07
CA GLU A 113 -0.60 -22.87 -7.75
C GLU A 113 0.31 -21.99 -6.86
N LEU A 114 0.52 -20.72 -7.23
CA LEU A 114 1.28 -19.76 -6.44
C LEU A 114 0.64 -19.48 -5.06
N GLU A 115 -0.69 -19.40 -5.00
CA GLU A 115 -1.43 -19.23 -3.75
C GLU A 115 -1.20 -20.42 -2.80
N SER A 116 -1.18 -21.64 -3.33
CA SER A 116 -0.92 -22.86 -2.55
C SER A 116 0.50 -22.88 -1.96
N ASP A 117 1.45 -22.27 -2.66
CA ASP A 117 2.83 -22.07 -2.21
C ASP A 117 3.01 -20.86 -1.26
N GLY A 118 1.94 -20.13 -0.94
CA GLY A 118 1.99 -18.92 -0.12
C GLY A 118 2.61 -17.70 -0.84
N ARG A 119 2.75 -17.75 -2.17
CA ARG A 119 3.37 -16.70 -3.01
C ARG A 119 2.36 -15.99 -3.93
N GLY A 120 1.08 -16.36 -3.83
CA GLY A 120 0.00 -15.77 -4.63
C GLY A 120 -0.47 -14.40 -4.13
N ILE A 121 -1.60 -13.93 -4.67
CA ILE A 121 -2.15 -12.61 -4.36
C ILE A 121 -2.57 -12.50 -2.88
N LYS A 122 -3.05 -13.61 -2.31
CA LYS A 122 -3.55 -13.66 -0.93
C LYS A 122 -2.46 -13.34 0.09
N SER A 123 -1.24 -13.86 -0.08
CA SER A 123 -0.16 -13.59 0.87
C SER A 123 0.26 -12.11 0.89
N ILE A 124 0.24 -11.43 -0.26
CA ILE A 124 0.47 -9.98 -0.33
C ILE A 124 -0.62 -9.21 0.42
N LYS A 125 -1.88 -9.63 0.31
CA LYS A 125 -3.00 -9.00 1.04
C LYS A 125 -2.90 -9.26 2.55
N GLU A 126 -2.58 -10.49 2.96
CA GLU A 126 -2.38 -10.85 4.36
C GLU A 126 -1.23 -10.07 4.99
N ALA A 127 -0.12 -9.88 4.26
CA ALA A 127 0.99 -9.04 4.72
C ALA A 127 0.56 -7.58 4.91
N GLU A 128 -0.29 -7.04 4.04
CA GLU A 128 -0.84 -5.69 4.19
C GLU A 128 -1.79 -5.58 5.39
N GLU A 129 -2.63 -6.58 5.61
CA GLU A 129 -3.50 -6.62 6.79
C GLU A 129 -2.69 -6.72 8.08
N ALA A 130 -1.62 -7.52 8.09
CA ALA A 130 -0.69 -7.59 9.21
C ALA A 130 -0.01 -6.24 9.46
N GLN A 131 0.40 -5.52 8.41
CA GLN A 131 0.95 -4.16 8.54
C GLN A 131 -0.08 -3.16 9.07
N LYS A 132 -1.35 -3.24 8.66
CA LYS A 132 -2.43 -2.39 9.21
C LYS A 132 -2.74 -2.68 10.67
N ARG A 133 -2.46 -3.90 11.14
CA ARG A 133 -2.58 -4.28 12.56
C ARG A 133 -1.42 -3.77 13.42
N ILE A 134 -0.38 -3.16 12.83
CA ILE A 134 0.67 -2.51 13.62
C ILE A 134 0.04 -1.32 14.35
N GLN A 135 -0.19 -1.51 15.64
CA GLN A 135 -0.70 -0.49 16.53
C GLN A 135 0.46 0.44 16.91
N ILE A 136 0.45 1.65 16.35
CA ILE A 136 1.48 2.67 16.61
C ILE A 136 0.91 3.66 17.62
N PRO A 137 1.61 3.94 18.73
CA PRO A 137 1.17 4.92 19.72
C PRO A 137 1.05 6.32 19.12
N ARG A 138 0.16 7.14 19.68
CA ARG A 138 -0.02 8.53 19.29
C ARG A 138 0.86 9.41 20.16
N TYR A 139 1.55 10.35 19.54
CA TYR A 139 2.44 11.26 20.23
C TYR A 139 1.89 12.68 20.18
N ALA A 140 1.82 13.35 21.32
CA ALA A 140 1.48 14.77 21.40
C ALA A 140 2.59 15.54 22.11
N ARG A 141 3.06 16.61 21.50
CA ARG A 141 4.07 17.50 22.12
C ARG A 141 3.37 18.64 22.82
N ILE A 142 3.71 18.88 24.09
CA ILE A 142 3.22 20.03 24.84
C ILE A 142 3.87 21.29 24.25
N ASN A 143 3.04 22.23 23.81
CA ASN A 143 3.50 23.52 23.31
C ASN A 143 3.81 24.48 24.46
N THR A 144 5.04 24.45 24.96
CA THR A 144 5.50 25.25 26.11
C THR A 144 5.39 26.77 25.94
N LEU A 145 5.11 27.28 24.73
CA LEU A 145 4.84 28.71 24.50
C LEU A 145 3.41 29.12 24.91
N LYS A 146 2.48 28.16 25.01
CA LYS A 146 1.06 28.42 25.30
C LYS A 146 0.65 28.06 26.74
N TRP A 147 1.28 27.05 27.30
CA TRP A 147 0.99 26.48 28.62
C TRP A 147 2.20 25.68 29.10
N THR A 148 2.35 25.58 30.42
CA THR A 148 3.43 24.79 31.05
C THR A 148 3.13 23.29 31.00
N ALA A 149 4.15 22.46 31.24
CA ALA A 149 3.93 21.02 31.35
C ALA A 149 2.95 20.69 32.49
N GLU A 150 3.08 21.37 33.63
CA GLU A 150 2.21 21.17 34.80
C GLU A 150 0.75 21.51 34.49
N GLU A 151 0.51 22.63 33.80
CA GLU A 151 -0.83 23.04 33.35
C GLU A 151 -1.43 22.00 32.39
N ALA A 152 -0.63 21.50 31.44
CA ALA A 152 -1.08 20.50 30.49
C ALA A 152 -1.45 19.17 31.16
N MET A 153 -0.66 18.74 32.14
CA MET A 153 -0.91 17.49 32.87
C MET A 153 -2.17 17.61 33.72
N LYS A 154 -2.39 18.76 34.36
CA LYS A 154 -3.59 19.03 35.15
C LYS A 154 -4.86 19.03 34.29
N THR A 155 -4.83 19.64 33.11
CA THR A 155 -5.96 19.60 32.18
C THR A 155 -6.27 18.18 31.71
N LEU A 156 -5.25 17.36 31.47
CA LEU A 156 -5.45 15.95 31.13
C LEU A 156 -6.05 15.16 32.30
N GLU A 157 -5.64 15.41 33.53
CA GLU A 157 -6.30 14.79 34.71
C GLU A 157 -7.77 15.22 34.85
N GLU A 158 -8.10 16.49 34.56
CA GLU A 158 -9.48 17.00 34.55
C GLU A 158 -10.34 16.33 33.45
N GLU A 159 -9.73 15.90 32.36
CA GLU A 159 -10.35 15.14 31.25
C GLU A 159 -10.38 13.62 31.50
N GLU A 160 -10.16 13.17 32.74
CA GLU A 160 -10.18 11.76 33.18
C GLU A 160 -9.01 10.89 32.66
N TRP A 161 -7.93 11.50 32.19
CA TRP A 161 -6.71 10.76 31.78
C TRP A 161 -5.87 10.32 32.97
N LYS A 162 -5.34 9.09 32.90
CA LYS A 162 -4.46 8.49 33.92
C LYS A 162 -3.00 8.65 33.56
N LEU A 163 -2.34 9.56 34.24
CA LEU A 163 -0.92 9.80 34.10
C LEU A 163 -0.09 8.75 34.85
N GLN A 164 0.59 7.88 34.09
CA GLN A 164 1.41 6.79 34.62
C GLN A 164 2.90 7.17 34.78
N GLY A 165 3.29 8.39 34.39
CA GLY A 165 4.66 8.91 34.51
C GLY A 165 5.53 8.65 33.28
N ALA A 166 6.85 8.71 33.44
CA ALA A 166 7.80 8.46 32.35
C ALA A 166 7.92 6.95 32.08
N ALA A 167 7.71 6.53 30.83
CA ALA A 167 7.95 5.14 30.46
C ALA A 167 9.44 4.82 30.59
N SER A 168 9.81 3.71 31.24
CA SER A 168 11.22 3.28 31.29
C SER A 168 11.73 3.00 29.88
N ALA A 169 12.90 3.54 29.52
CA ALA A 169 13.51 3.37 28.21
C ALA A 169 13.77 1.90 27.85
N GLU A 170 14.02 1.04 28.86
CA GLU A 170 14.33 -0.38 28.69
C GLU A 170 13.09 -1.22 28.33
N ASN A 171 11.91 -0.85 28.85
CA ASN A 171 10.65 -1.59 28.67
C ASN A 171 9.60 -0.84 27.85
N PHE A 172 10.01 0.22 27.14
CA PHE A 172 9.15 1.14 26.42
C PHE A 172 8.13 0.44 25.52
N ALA A 173 8.59 -0.49 24.67
CA ALA A 173 7.73 -1.18 23.71
C ALA A 173 6.68 -2.07 24.38
N GLU A 174 7.00 -2.69 25.52
CA GLU A 174 6.05 -3.52 26.26
C GLU A 174 5.02 -2.69 27.02
N VAL A 175 5.45 -1.58 27.63
CA VAL A 175 4.59 -0.66 28.38
C VAL A 175 3.60 0.01 27.45
N VAL A 176 4.08 0.58 26.35
CA VAL A 176 3.23 1.25 25.37
C VAL A 176 2.35 0.27 24.61
N GLY A 177 2.80 -0.97 24.39
CA GLY A 177 2.01 -2.02 23.76
C GLY A 177 0.87 -2.57 24.62
N LYS A 178 0.92 -2.41 25.95
CA LYS A 178 -0.13 -2.86 26.90
C LYS A 178 -0.94 -1.70 27.51
N MET A 179 -0.66 -0.48 27.05
CA MET A 179 -1.31 0.74 27.50
C MET A 179 -2.80 0.70 27.23
N LYS A 180 -3.58 1.19 28.20
CA LYS A 180 -5.04 1.34 28.03
C LYS A 180 -5.38 2.67 27.36
N ASP A 181 -6.60 2.74 26.83
CA ASP A 181 -7.10 3.92 26.11
C ASP A 181 -7.23 5.17 27.00
N ASP A 182 -7.20 5.03 28.32
CA ASP A 182 -7.28 6.12 29.30
C ASP A 182 -5.94 6.46 29.97
N GLU A 183 -4.85 5.79 29.58
CA GLU A 183 -3.52 6.03 30.15
C GLU A 183 -2.72 7.04 29.31
N ILE A 184 -1.78 7.74 29.94
CA ILE A 184 -0.81 8.63 29.29
C ILE A 184 0.58 8.37 29.89
N TYR A 185 1.60 8.27 29.03
CA TYR A 185 3.01 8.21 29.43
C TYR A 185 3.78 9.42 28.91
N ILE A 186 4.85 9.80 29.60
CA ILE A 186 5.85 10.76 29.12
C ILE A 186 6.97 9.98 28.42
N ASP A 187 7.42 10.47 27.27
CA ASP A 187 8.55 9.89 26.56
C ASP A 187 9.85 10.05 27.36
N PRO A 188 10.65 8.98 27.52
CA PRO A 188 11.90 9.04 28.29
C PRO A 188 13.04 9.77 27.59
N HIS A 189 12.99 9.93 26.27
CA HIS A 189 14.06 10.51 25.47
C HIS A 189 13.76 11.95 25.04
N VAL A 190 12.48 12.32 24.95
CA VAL A 190 12.04 13.63 24.46
C VAL A 190 11.19 14.33 25.52
N GLU A 191 11.75 15.41 26.07
CA GLU A 191 11.01 16.26 27.00
C GLU A 191 9.71 16.79 26.38
N ASN A 192 8.67 16.91 27.22
CA ASN A 192 7.37 17.46 26.84
C ASN A 192 6.67 16.68 25.72
N LEU A 193 6.99 15.39 25.53
CA LEU A 193 6.32 14.51 24.60
C LEU A 193 5.48 13.49 25.37
N LEU A 194 4.18 13.52 25.12
CA LEU A 194 3.19 12.62 25.68
C LEU A 194 2.89 11.49 24.69
N ILE A 195 2.62 10.32 25.23
CA ILE A 195 2.35 9.08 24.53
C ILE A 195 0.95 8.63 24.91
N PHE A 196 0.17 8.29 23.89
CA PHE A 196 -1.22 7.90 23.97
C PHE A 196 -1.41 6.55 23.28
N ALA A 197 -2.47 5.85 23.67
CA ALA A 197 -2.85 4.60 23.03
C ALA A 197 -3.08 4.77 21.51
N PRO A 198 -2.79 3.76 20.68
CA PRO A 198 -2.88 3.82 19.23
C PRO A 198 -4.24 4.25 18.62
N ASN A 199 -5.34 4.02 19.35
CA ASN A 199 -6.72 4.18 18.87
C ASN A 199 -7.48 5.39 19.48
N ILE A 200 -6.76 6.34 20.05
CA ILE A 200 -7.28 7.64 20.50
C ILE A 200 -7.66 8.57 19.34
#